data_AF-A0A819DR93-F1
#
_entry.id   AF-A0A819DR93-F1
#
_cell.length_a   1.000
_cell.length_b   1.000
_cell.length_c   1.000
_cell.angle_alpha   90.00
_cell.angle_beta   90.00
_cell.angle_gamma   90.00
#
_symmetry.space_group_name_H-M   'P 1'
#
loop_
_entity.id
_entity.type
_entity.pdbx_description
1 polymer ?
#
loop_
_entity_poly.entity_id
_entity_poly.type
_entity_poly.pdbx_seq_one_letter_code
_entity_poly.pdbx_strand_id
1 'polypeptide(L)'
;IPMKDFVCSSTVGYIQNKCIIDLNQQEEQQKSPQLTLTIMPQRDDIVALTCESRVHHDIYNEMLDAATRANLQLFNLMKQAVVNQLKTVLHVL
;
A
#
# COMPACT_ATOMS: atom_id res chain seq x y z
N ILE A 1 2.91 21.53 -6.93
CA ILE A 1 1.89 21.53 -5.84
C ILE A 1 2.61 21.07 -4.57
N PRO A 2 2.64 21.86 -3.49
CA PRO A 2 3.20 21.42 -2.22
C PRO A 2 2.29 20.37 -1.58
N MET A 3 2.88 19.26 -1.11
CA MET A 3 2.20 18.17 -0.43
C MET A 3 2.80 17.93 0.95
N LYS A 4 1.99 17.46 1.90
CA LYS A 4 2.44 17.20 3.28
C LYS A 4 3.34 15.98 3.41
N ASP A 5 3.10 14.96 2.60
CA ASP A 5 3.85 13.71 2.51
C ASP A 5 3.51 13.00 1.19
N PHE A 6 4.25 11.94 0.88
CA PHE A 6 3.80 10.90 -0.05
C PHE A 6 2.53 10.24 0.49
N VAL A 7 1.65 9.84 -0.42
CA VAL A 7 0.48 9.03 -0.09
C VAL A 7 0.69 7.68 -0.75
N CYS A 8 0.84 6.64 0.07
CA CYS A 8 1.12 5.28 -0.38
C CYS A 8 -0.09 4.39 -0.07
N SER A 9 -0.50 3.59 -1.06
CA SER A 9 -1.67 2.72 -0.97
C SER A 9 -1.36 1.36 -1.55
N SER A 10 -1.86 0.31 -0.89
CA SER A 10 -1.79 -1.06 -1.36
C SER A 10 -3.02 -1.82 -0.89
N THR A 11 -3.43 -2.78 -1.72
CA THR A 11 -4.51 -3.72 -1.41
C THR A 11 -3.90 -5.06 -1.01
N VAL A 12 -4.38 -5.64 0.07
CA VAL A 12 -4.00 -6.97 0.55
C VAL A 12 -5.23 -7.85 0.56
N GLY A 13 -5.12 -9.06 0.01
CA GLY A 13 -6.14 -10.10 0.08
C GLY A 13 -5.70 -11.27 0.93
N TYR A 14 -6.66 -11.96 1.56
CA TYR A 14 -6.40 -13.18 2.31
C TYR A 14 -6.91 -14.40 1.55
N ILE A 15 -6.02 -15.01 0.76
CA ILE A 15 -6.34 -16.09 -0.17
C ILE A 15 -5.62 -17.36 0.27
N GLN A 16 -6.34 -18.48 0.36
CA GLN A 16 -5.78 -19.79 0.73
C GLN A 16 -4.90 -19.74 2.00
N ASN A 17 -5.41 -19.08 3.05
CA ASN A 17 -4.74 -18.91 4.34
C ASN A 17 -3.42 -18.11 4.28
N LYS A 18 -3.28 -17.19 3.32
CA LYS A 18 -2.11 -16.33 3.20
C LYS A 18 -2.52 -14.91 2.83
N CYS A 19 -1.81 -13.93 3.39
CA CYS A 19 -1.85 -12.55 2.91
C CYS A 19 -1.11 -12.43 1.57
N ILE A 20 -1.82 -12.00 0.54
CA ILE A 20 -1.30 -11.67 -0.79
C ILE A 20 -1.35 -10.15 -0.92
N ILE A 21 -0.21 -9.55 -1.24
CA ILE A 21 -0.04 -8.10 -1.34
C ILE A 21 -0.14 -7.70 -2.81
N ASP A 22 -0.77 -6.56 -3.07
CA ASP A 22 -0.94 -5.97 -4.41
C ASP A 22 -1.74 -6.89 -5.33
N LEU A 23 -3.01 -7.08 -4.98
CA LEU A 23 -3.91 -7.99 -5.69
C LEU A 23 -4.05 -7.61 -7.16
N ASN A 24 -4.00 -8.62 -8.02
CA ASN A 24 -4.42 -8.48 -9.40
C ASN A 24 -5.92 -8.78 -9.58
N GLN A 25 -6.42 -8.51 -10.78
CA GLN A 25 -7.84 -8.70 -11.11
C GLN A 25 -8.36 -10.13 -10.85
N GLN A 26 -7.55 -11.16 -11.11
CA GLN A 26 -7.99 -12.54 -10.92
C GLN A 26 -8.10 -12.89 -9.43
N GLU A 27 -7.22 -12.33 -8.61
CA GLU A 27 -7.21 -12.51 -7.16
C GLU A 27 -8.39 -11.78 -6.49
N GLU A 28 -8.66 -10.54 -6.90
CA GLU A 28 -9.82 -9.76 -6.43
C GLU A 28 -11.16 -10.48 -6.71
N GLN A 29 -11.27 -11.15 -7.86
CA GLN A 29 -12.48 -11.88 -8.25
C GLN A 29 -12.78 -13.10 -7.37
N GLN A 30 -11.83 -13.58 -6.57
CA GLN A 30 -12.03 -14.73 -5.67
C GLN A 30 -12.93 -14.40 -4.48
N LYS A 31 -13.35 -13.14 -4.30
CA LYS A 31 -14.22 -12.67 -3.21
C LYS A 31 -13.71 -13.06 -1.82
N SER A 32 -12.40 -13.23 -1.72
CA SER A 32 -11.72 -13.42 -0.44
C SER A 32 -11.65 -12.07 0.29
N PRO A 33 -11.47 -12.05 1.61
CA PRO A 33 -11.27 -10.80 2.34
C PRO A 33 -10.16 -9.97 1.75
N GLN A 34 -10.46 -8.69 1.50
CA GLN A 34 -9.48 -7.74 0.99
C GLN A 34 -9.55 -6.42 1.76
N LEU A 35 -8.39 -5.83 1.96
CA LEU A 35 -8.19 -4.58 2.68
C LEU A 35 -7.29 -3.67 1.87
N THR A 36 -7.73 -2.44 1.64
CA THR A 36 -6.90 -1.38 1.06
C THR A 36 -6.55 -0.40 2.15
N LEU A 37 -5.25 -0.22 2.38
CA LEU A 37 -4.72 0.74 3.35
C LEU A 37 -3.99 1.85 2.60
N THR A 38 -4.32 3.09 2.91
CA THR A 38 -3.62 4.28 2.41
C THR A 38 -3.03 5.07 3.57
N ILE A 39 -1.72 5.36 3.53
CA ILE A 39 -1.01 6.06 4.61
C ILE A 39 -0.16 7.23 4.10
N MET A 40 0.15 8.16 5.02
CA MET A 40 1.27 9.10 4.92
C MET A 40 2.43 8.55 5.77
N PRO A 41 3.43 7.89 5.16
CA PRO A 41 4.41 7.06 5.85
C PRO A 41 5.36 7.84 6.76
N GLN A 42 5.63 9.12 6.51
CA GLN A 42 6.48 9.94 7.39
C GLN A 42 5.75 10.47 8.62
N ARG A 43 4.41 10.44 8.58
CA ARG A 43 3.54 10.97 9.64
C ARG A 43 2.88 9.88 10.46
N ASP A 44 2.95 8.64 9.99
CA ASP A 44 2.23 7.49 10.55
C ASP A 44 0.70 7.70 10.57
N ASP A 45 0.20 8.52 9.63
CA ASP A 45 -1.22 8.87 9.52
C ASP A 45 -1.91 7.92 8.51
N ILE A 46 -3.03 7.30 8.92
CA ILE A 46 -3.93 6.60 8.00
C ILE A 46 -4.80 7.64 7.27
N VAL A 47 -4.71 7.66 5.94
CA VAL A 47 -5.51 8.53 5.07
C VAL A 47 -6.86 7.89 4.75
N ALA A 48 -6.84 6.60 4.43
CA ALA A 48 -8.03 5.82 4.11
C ALA A 48 -7.79 4.35 4.45
N LEU A 49 -8.86 3.70 4.90
CA LEU A 49 -8.89 2.26 5.12
C LEU A 49 -10.24 1.74 4.64
N THR A 50 -10.20 0.77 3.74
CA THR A 50 -11.39 0.06 3.27
C THR A 50 -11.16 -1.43 3.45
N CYS A 51 -12.16 -2.12 3.99
CA CYS A 51 -12.16 -3.57 4.12
C CYS A 51 -13.43 -4.10 3.46
N GLU A 52 -13.27 -5.05 2.56
CA GLU A 52 -14.38 -5.68 1.87
C GLU A 52 -14.53 -7.13 2.33
N SER A 53 -15.78 -7.51 2.57
CA SER A 53 -16.20 -8.78 3.17
C SER A 53 -15.83 -8.97 4.65
N ARG A 54 -16.31 -10.06 5.24
CA ARG A 54 -16.16 -10.38 6.67
C ARG A 54 -14.86 -11.13 6.91
N VAL A 55 -14.09 -10.70 7.89
CA VAL A 55 -12.81 -11.31 8.26
C VAL A 55 -12.72 -11.47 9.78
N HIS A 56 -12.04 -12.52 10.24
CA HIS A 56 -11.75 -12.70 11.66
C HIS A 56 -10.75 -11.63 12.12
N HIS A 57 -10.86 -11.16 13.36
CA HIS A 57 -10.04 -10.06 13.86
C HIS A 57 -8.52 -10.34 13.76
N ASP A 58 -8.09 -11.56 14.07
CA ASP A 58 -6.68 -11.94 13.97
C ASP A 58 -6.15 -11.85 12.53
N ILE A 59 -6.96 -12.29 11.55
CA ILE A 59 -6.60 -12.23 10.13
C ILE A 59 -6.61 -10.78 9.65
N TYR A 60 -7.55 -9.96 10.12
CA TYR A 60 -7.58 -8.53 9.83
C TYR A 60 -6.29 -7.83 10.28
N ASN A 61 -5.81 -8.13 11.49
CA ASN A 61 -4.57 -7.55 12.01
C ASN A 61 -3.36 -7.99 11.15
N GLU A 62 -3.30 -9.27 10.76
CA GLU A 62 -2.27 -9.78 9.85
C GLU A 62 -2.28 -9.04 8.49
N MET A 63 -3.47 -8.84 7.91
CA MET A 63 -3.64 -8.12 6.65
C MET A 63 -3.23 -6.65 6.78
N LEU A 64 -3.58 -5.99 7.89
CA LEU A 64 -3.22 -4.60 8.16
C LEU A 64 -1.69 -4.43 8.30
N ASP A 65 -1.03 -5.36 8.99
CA ASP A 65 0.43 -5.39 9.12
C ASP A 65 1.11 -5.65 7.77
N ALA A 66 0.54 -6.52 6.94
CA ALA A 66 1.01 -6.76 5.58
C ALA A 66 0.89 -5.49 4.71
N ALA A 67 -0.26 -4.82 4.74
CA ALA A 67 -0.51 -3.60 3.97
C ALA A 67 0.38 -2.43 4.43
N THR A 68 0.61 -2.32 5.74
CA THR A 68 1.50 -1.30 6.31
C THR A 68 2.93 -1.50 5.82
N ARG A 69 3.45 -2.73 5.89
CA ARG A 69 4.80 -3.06 5.37
C ARG A 69 4.91 -2.80 3.87
N ALA A 70 3.89 -3.17 3.10
CA ALA A 70 3.84 -2.91 1.66
C ALA A 70 3.90 -1.41 1.35
N ASN A 71 3.10 -0.59 2.04
CA ASN A 71 3.11 0.86 1.86
C ASN A 71 4.45 1.52 2.22
N LEU A 72 5.14 1.04 3.25
CA LEU A 72 6.48 1.51 3.60
C LEU A 72 7.53 1.13 2.54
N GLN A 73 7.42 -0.05 1.93
CA GLN A 73 8.27 -0.44 0.80
C GLN A 73 7.97 0.41 -0.44
N LEU A 74 6.69 0.63 -0.73
CA LEU A 74 6.22 1.47 -1.82
C LEU A 74 6.71 2.91 -1.67
N PHE A 75 6.68 3.47 -0.45
CA PHE A 75 7.23 4.78 -0.15
C PHE A 75 8.70 4.92 -0.56
N ASN A 76 9.53 3.94 -0.21
CA ASN A 76 10.95 3.95 -0.57
C ASN A 76 11.15 3.90 -2.09
N LEU A 77 10.39 3.06 -2.79
CA LEU A 77 10.40 2.97 -4.26
C LEU A 77 9.98 4.30 -4.92
N MET A 78 8.86 4.87 -4.49
CA MET A 78 8.35 6.14 -5.00
C MET A 78 9.33 7.29 -4.77
N LYS A 79 9.88 7.39 -3.55
CA LYS A 79 10.88 8.40 -3.19
C LYS A 79 12.13 8.27 -4.07
N GLN A 80 12.63 7.04 -4.27
CA GLN A 80 13.78 6.79 -5.12
C GLN A 80 13.50 7.17 -6.58
N ALA A 81 12.31 6.83 -7.11
CA ALA A 81 11.92 7.19 -8.47
C ALA A 81 11.89 8.71 -8.67
N VAL A 82 11.31 9.47 -7.72
CA VAL A 82 11.27 10.94 -7.77
C VAL A 82 12.67 11.53 -7.72
N VAL A 83 13.53 11.05 -6.81
CA VAL A 83 14.92 11.54 -6.70
C VAL A 83 15.72 11.25 -7.97
N ASN A 84 15.57 10.06 -8.56
CA ASN A 84 16.24 9.70 -9.80
C ASN A 84 15.79 10.59 -10.97
N GLN A 85 14.48 10.84 -11.07
CA GLN A 85 13.94 11.73 -12.09
C GLN A 85 14.49 13.15 -11.94
N LEU A 86 14.58 13.66 -10.71
CA LEU A 86 15.13 14.98 -10.43
C LEU A 86 16.60 15.09 -10.87
N LYS A 87 17.42 14.07 -10.62
CA LYS A 87 18.82 14.03 -11.06
C LYS A 87 18.94 14.06 -12.59
N THR A 88 18.10 13.32 -13.29
CA THR A 88 18.08 13.33 -14.77
C THR A 88 17.78 14.73 -15.30
N VAL A 89 16.78 15.42 -14.74
CA VAL A 89 16.43 16.78 -15.15
C VAL A 89 17.57 17.77 -14.84
N LEU A 90 18.21 17.65 -13.69
CA LEU A 90 19.33 18.51 -13.29
C LEU A 90 20.59 18.33 -14.14
N HIS A 91 20.82 17.16 -14.75
CA HIS A 91 21.93 16.95 -15.68
C HIS A 91 21.63 17.43 -17.11
N VAL A 92 20.36 17.69 -17.44
CA VAL A 92 19.92 18.17 -18.76
C VAL A 92 19.83 19.70 -18.81
N LEU A 93 19.80 20.36 -17.64
CA LEU A 93 19.84 21.81 -17.46
C LEU A 93 21.28 22.31 -17.27
#